data_AF-A0A2N5A443-F1
#
_entry.id   AF-A0A2N5A443-F1
#
_cell.length_a   1.000
_cell.length_b   1.000
_cell.length_c   1.000
_cell.angle_alpha   90.00
_cell.angle_beta   90.00
_cell.angle_gamma   90.00
#
_symmetry.space_group_name_H-M   'P 1'
#
loop_
_entity.id
_entity.type
_entity.pdbx_description
1 polymer ?
#
loop_
_entity_poly.entity_id
_entity_poly.type
_entity_poly.pdbx_seq_one_letter_code
_entity_poly.pdbx_strand_id
1 'polypeptide(L)'
;MMTDEQRQHAVAAIQQALPTLEWTLQPAKIKRLSRDFHWFSPVLTEQLAWKQADAVVRPRDEEELRQLVAACAQHQLPLTLRGSATGNYGQLVPLEGG
;
A
#
# COMPACT_ATOMS: atom_id res chain seq x y z
N MET A 1 16.54 3.36 -0.28
CA MET A 1 15.19 2.99 -0.76
C MET A 1 15.13 1.46 -0.73
N MET A 2 14.09 0.85 -0.16
CA MET A 2 14.00 -0.62 -0.09
C MET A 2 13.85 -1.21 -1.49
N THR A 3 14.56 -2.30 -1.77
CA THR A 3 14.39 -3.07 -3.01
C THR A 3 13.05 -3.83 -2.99
N ASP A 4 12.57 -4.22 -4.17
CA ASP A 4 11.33 -5.01 -4.29
C ASP A 4 11.41 -6.32 -3.49
N GLU A 5 12.56 -6.99 -3.50
CA GLU A 5 12.79 -8.22 -2.73
C GLU A 5 12.73 -7.96 -1.21
N GLN A 6 13.33 -6.86 -0.74
CA GLN A 6 13.26 -6.47 0.67
C GLN A 6 11.83 -6.16 1.10
N ARG A 7 11.05 -5.47 0.25
CA ARG A 7 9.64 -5.17 0.54
C ARG A 7 8.79 -6.44 0.55
N GLN A 8 8.95 -7.33 -0.43
CA GLN A 8 8.24 -8.61 -0.47
C GLN A 8 8.53 -9.47 0.76
N HIS A 9 9.79 -9.52 1.19
CA HIS A 9 10.18 -10.23 2.40
C HIS A 9 9.53 -9.62 3.66
N ALA A 10 9.54 -8.28 3.79
CA ALA A 10 8.89 -7.58 4.89
C ALA A 10 7.37 -7.80 4.90
N VAL A 11 6.70 -7.70 3.75
CA VAL A 11 5.26 -8.00 3.61
C VAL A 11 4.95 -9.43 4.07
N ALA A 12 5.73 -10.41 3.63
CA ALA A 12 5.54 -11.80 4.03
C ALA A 12 5.72 -12.00 5.54
N ALA A 13 6.74 -11.38 6.14
CA ALA A 13 6.99 -11.46 7.58
C ALA A 13 5.85 -10.83 8.40
N ILE A 14 5.37 -9.65 8.00
CA ILE A 14 4.27 -8.96 8.68
C ILE A 14 2.95 -9.74 8.52
N GLN A 15 2.69 -10.27 7.33
CA GLN A 15 1.50 -11.10 7.08
C GLN A 15 1.50 -12.37 7.95
N GLN A 16 2.65 -13.01 8.12
CA GLN A 16 2.79 -14.17 9.01
C GLN A 16 2.58 -13.80 10.48
N ALA A 17 3.04 -12.63 10.91
CA ALA A 17 2.84 -12.12 12.27
C ALA A 17 1.40 -11.68 12.55
N LEU A 18 0.70 -11.17 11.54
CA LEU A 18 -0.65 -10.62 11.62
C LEU A 18 -1.60 -11.32 10.63
N PRO A 19 -1.81 -12.65 10.74
CA PRO A 19 -2.52 -13.44 9.74
C PRO A 19 -4.02 -13.17 9.72
N THR A 20 -4.57 -12.57 10.79
CA THR A 20 -6.00 -12.30 10.94
C THR A 20 -6.47 -11.01 10.28
N LEU A 21 -5.54 -10.15 9.85
CA LEU A 21 -5.88 -8.92 9.13
C LEU A 21 -6.44 -9.25 7.74
N GLU A 22 -7.26 -8.35 7.21
CA GLU A 22 -7.79 -8.50 5.85
C GLU A 22 -6.73 -8.08 4.82
N TRP A 23 -5.98 -9.07 4.31
CA TRP A 23 -4.94 -8.87 3.28
C TRP A 23 -5.49 -9.00 1.86
N THR A 24 -5.10 -8.08 0.99
CA THR A 24 -5.30 -8.15 -0.47
C THR A 24 -3.95 -8.24 -1.18
N LEU A 25 -3.68 -9.40 -1.77
CA LEU A 25 -2.45 -9.69 -2.53
C LEU A 25 -2.69 -9.87 -4.04
N GLN A 26 -3.95 -9.80 -4.49
CA GLN A 26 -4.30 -10.05 -5.89
C GLN A 26 -3.85 -8.87 -6.77
N PRO A 27 -2.99 -9.07 -7.79
CA PRO A 27 -2.38 -7.96 -8.54
C PRO A 27 -3.40 -6.98 -9.15
N ALA A 28 -4.50 -7.48 -9.71
CA ALA A 28 -5.55 -6.64 -10.28
C ALA A 28 -6.24 -5.76 -9.22
N LYS A 29 -6.46 -6.29 -8.00
CA LYS A 29 -7.05 -5.52 -6.90
C LYS A 29 -6.06 -4.51 -6.34
N ILE A 30 -4.80 -4.89 -6.15
CA ILE A 30 -3.72 -3.99 -5.73
C ILE A 30 -3.59 -2.81 -6.68
N LYS A 31 -3.51 -3.07 -7.99
CA LYS A 31 -3.41 -2.01 -9.00
C LYS A 31 -4.57 -1.02 -8.93
N ARG A 32 -5.80 -1.52 -8.71
CA ARG A 32 -6.98 -0.67 -8.52
C ARG A 32 -6.93 0.13 -7.21
N LEU A 33 -6.49 -0.50 -6.13
CA LEU A 33 -6.41 0.10 -4.79
C LEU A 33 -5.19 1.01 -4.60
N SER A 34 -4.25 1.00 -5.54
CA SER A 34 -3.10 1.91 -5.57
C SER A 34 -3.36 3.20 -6.35
N ARG A 35 -4.58 3.41 -6.83
CA ARG A 35 -4.96 4.54 -7.68
C ARG A 35 -6.07 5.37 -7.05
N ASP A 36 -6.02 6.66 -7.36
CA ASP A 36 -7.05 7.66 -7.13
C ASP A 36 -7.48 8.27 -8.49
N PHE A 37 -8.00 9.49 -8.48
CA PHE A 37 -8.43 10.22 -9.67
C PHE A 37 -7.31 11.04 -10.34
N HIS A 38 -6.03 10.71 -10.12
CA HIS A 38 -4.93 11.37 -10.85
C HIS A 38 -5.03 11.27 -12.38
N TRP A 39 -5.84 10.34 -12.90
CA TRP A 39 -6.12 10.21 -14.33
C TRP A 39 -6.76 11.45 -14.97
N PHE A 40 -7.28 12.40 -14.17
CA PHE A 40 -7.67 13.73 -14.67
C PHE A 40 -6.49 14.52 -15.26
N SER A 41 -5.26 14.19 -14.88
CA SER A 41 -4.03 14.76 -15.44
C SER A 41 -3.30 13.73 -16.30
N PRO A 42 -3.13 13.98 -17.60
CA PRO A 42 -2.30 13.13 -18.46
C PRO A 42 -0.86 13.01 -17.96
N VAL A 43 -0.32 14.10 -17.39
CA VAL A 43 1.04 14.14 -16.81
C VAL A 43 1.15 13.19 -15.62
N LEU A 44 0.20 13.24 -14.68
CA LEU A 44 0.24 12.35 -13.51
C LEU A 44 -0.02 10.90 -13.91
N THR A 45 -0.88 10.67 -14.91
CA THR A 45 -1.12 9.33 -15.45
C THR A 45 0.17 8.67 -15.91
N GLU A 46 1.00 9.41 -16.65
CA GLU A 46 2.29 8.91 -17.14
C GLU A 46 3.28 8.70 -15.99
N GLN A 47 3.42 9.69 -15.10
CA GLN A 47 4.39 9.64 -13.99
C GLN A 47 4.08 8.53 -12.96
N LEU A 48 2.80 8.19 -12.78
CA LEU A 48 2.34 7.25 -11.76
C LEU A 48 1.95 5.87 -12.32
N ALA A 49 2.13 5.63 -13.63
CA ALA A 49 1.64 4.44 -14.32
C ALA A 49 2.06 3.11 -13.67
N TRP A 50 3.29 3.07 -13.17
CA TRP A 50 3.95 1.88 -12.61
C TRP A 50 4.00 1.86 -11.08
N LYS A 51 3.43 2.87 -10.41
CA LYS A 51 3.42 2.97 -8.95
C LYS A 51 2.26 2.17 -8.37
N GLN A 52 2.57 1.22 -7.50
CA GLN A 52 1.59 0.37 -6.83
C GLN A 52 2.14 -0.15 -5.51
N ALA A 53 1.24 -0.50 -4.59
CA ALA A 53 1.56 -1.22 -3.37
C ALA A 53 2.02 -2.66 -3.67
N ASP A 54 2.74 -3.26 -2.72
CA ASP A 54 3.05 -4.68 -2.67
C ASP A 54 1.91 -5.47 -2.00
N ALA A 55 1.20 -4.86 -1.05
CA ALA A 55 0.00 -5.41 -0.42
C ALA A 55 -0.99 -4.31 0.00
N VAL A 56 -2.27 -4.66 0.16
CA VAL A 56 -3.26 -3.77 0.77
C VAL A 56 -3.88 -4.45 1.97
N VAL A 57 -3.96 -3.72 3.09
CA VAL A 57 -4.53 -4.22 4.35
C VAL A 57 -5.68 -3.34 4.77
N ARG A 58 -6.77 -3.96 5.23
CA ARG A 58 -7.95 -3.26 5.78
C ARG A 58 -8.11 -3.60 7.27
N PRO A 59 -7.49 -2.83 8.19
CA PRO A 59 -7.75 -3.00 9.61
C PRO A 59 -9.21 -2.66 9.94
N ARG A 60 -9.78 -3.40 10.89
CA ARG A 60 -11.18 -3.31 11.32
C ARG A 60 -11.39 -2.34 12.47
N ASP A 61 -10.35 -2.15 13.28
CA ASP A 61 -10.35 -1.29 14.46
C ASP A 61 -8.96 -0.66 14.70
N GLU A 62 -8.88 0.16 15.75
CA GLU A 62 -7.65 0.87 16.11
C GLU A 62 -6.54 -0.05 16.60
N GLU A 63 -6.88 -1.21 17.19
CA GLU A 63 -5.90 -2.15 17.71
C GLU A 63 -5.19 -2.88 16.56
N GLU A 64 -5.94 -3.33 15.55
CA GLU A 64 -5.36 -3.88 14.32
C GLU A 64 -4.50 -2.86 13.58
N LEU A 65 -4.98 -1.61 13.49
CA LEU A 65 -4.21 -0.53 12.88
C LEU A 65 -2.90 -0.29 13.64
N ARG A 66 -2.94 -0.26 14.98
CA ARG A 66 -1.76 -0.09 15.83
C ARG A 66 -0.74 -1.20 15.62
N GLN A 67 -1.19 -2.45 15.59
CA GLN A 67 -0.32 -3.62 15.35
C GLN A 67 0.33 -3.56 13.95
N LEU A 68 -0.45 -3.25 12.93
CA LEU A 68 0.04 -3.12 11.55
C LEU A 68 1.10 -2.01 11.44
N VAL A 69 0.81 -0.81 11.95
CA VAL A 69 1.73 0.34 11.90
C VAL A 69 3.03 0.03 12.65
N ALA A 70 2.94 -0.60 13.83
CA ALA A 70 4.11 -1.00 14.60
C ALA A 70 4.99 -2.00 13.82
N ALA A 71 4.38 -3.01 13.19
CA ALA A 71 5.09 -4.00 12.41
C ALA A 71 5.76 -3.37 11.17
N CYS A 72 5.03 -2.54 10.41
CA CYS A 72 5.62 -1.83 9.27
C CYS A 72 6.79 -0.92 9.69
N ALA A 73 6.68 -0.22 10.82
CA ALA A 73 7.76 0.62 11.34
C ALA A 73 9.01 -0.19 11.72
N GLN A 74 8.83 -1.37 12.34
CA GLN A 74 9.94 -2.28 12.67
C GLN A 74 10.69 -2.77 11.42
N HIS A 75 9.96 -3.03 10.34
CA HIS A 75 10.52 -3.47 9.06
C HIS A 75 10.92 -2.32 8.13
N GLN A 76 10.71 -1.07 8.54
CA GLN A 76 10.88 0.14 7.72
C GLN A 76 10.09 0.09 6.40
N LEU A 77 8.99 -0.67 6.37
CA LEU A 77 8.15 -0.83 5.19
C LEU A 77 7.35 0.46 4.95
N PRO A 78 7.40 1.07 3.74
CA PRO A 78 6.60 2.24 3.42
C PRO A 78 5.11 2.00 3.64
N LEU A 79 4.41 3.00 4.16
CA LEU A 79 2.97 2.96 4.38
C LEU A 79 2.29 4.11 3.64
N THR A 80 1.28 3.78 2.85
CA THR A 80 0.42 4.76 2.18
C THR A 80 -1.01 4.60 2.68
N LEU A 81 -1.54 5.64 3.32
CA LEU A 81 -2.90 5.63 3.83
C LEU A 81 -3.91 5.84 2.70
N ARG A 82 -5.04 5.13 2.77
CA ARG A 82 -6.11 5.19 1.78
C ARG A 82 -7.48 5.33 2.43
N GLY A 83 -8.20 6.38 2.03
CA GLY A 83 -9.63 6.56 2.28
C GLY A 83 -10.50 6.11 1.10
N SER A 84 -11.48 6.93 0.71
CA SER A 84 -12.37 6.69 -0.45
C SER A 84 -11.68 6.78 -1.82
N ALA A 85 -10.48 7.34 -1.87
CA ALA A 85 -9.65 7.48 -3.06
C ALA A 85 -10.20 8.38 -4.18
N THR A 86 -10.81 9.50 -3.79
CA THR A 86 -11.34 10.53 -4.70
C THR A 86 -10.39 11.73 -4.89
N GLY A 87 -9.13 11.61 -4.43
CA GLY A 87 -8.10 12.62 -4.64
C GLY A 87 -7.65 12.68 -6.10
N ASN A 88 -7.21 13.84 -6.59
CA ASN A 88 -6.89 14.05 -8.01
C ASN A 88 -5.38 14.22 -8.27
N TYR A 89 -4.54 14.13 -7.23
CA TYR A 89 -3.12 14.48 -7.35
C TYR A 89 -2.18 13.30 -7.10
N GLY A 90 -2.70 12.08 -6.98
CA GLY A 90 -1.89 10.91 -6.66
C GLY A 90 -1.52 10.83 -5.18
N GLN A 91 -2.26 11.50 -4.29
CA GLN A 91 -1.92 11.67 -2.87
C GLN A 91 -1.79 10.34 -2.10
N LEU A 92 -2.46 9.31 -2.60
CA LEU A 92 -2.48 7.96 -2.03
C LEU A 92 -1.81 6.93 -2.92
N VAL A 93 -1.14 7.37 -3.99
CA VAL A 93 -0.42 6.45 -4.87
C VAL A 93 0.87 6.01 -4.14
N PRO A 94 1.11 4.71 -3.93
CA PRO A 94 2.29 4.22 -3.23
C PRO A 94 3.54 4.39 -4.10
N LEU A 95 4.23 5.52 -3.94
CA LEU A 95 5.40 5.88 -4.77
C LEU A 95 6.57 4.92 -4.56
N GLU A 96 6.65 4.33 -3.36
CA GLU A 96 7.74 3.49 -2.87
C GLU A 96 7.35 2.00 -2.73
N GLY A 97 6.17 1.62 -3.21
CA GLY A 97 5.57 0.33 -2.86
C GLY A 97 5.05 0.31 -1.43
N GLY A 98 5.18 -0.82 -0.76
CA GLY A 98 4.65 -1.08 0.59
C GLY A 98 3.46 -2.01 0.59
#